data_AF-A0A8J3GYH4-F1
#
_entry.id   AF-A0A8J3GYH4-F1
#
_cell.length_a   1.000
_cell.length_b   1.000
_cell.length_c   1.000
_cell.angle_alpha   90.00
_cell.angle_beta   90.00
_cell.angle_gamma   90.00
#
_symmetry.space_group_name_H-M   'P 1'
#
loop_
_entity.id
_entity.type
_entity.pdbx_description
1 polymer ?
#
loop_
_entity_poly.entity_id
_entity_poly.type
_entity_poly.pdbx_seq_one_letter_code
_entity_poly.pdbx_strand_id
1 'polypeptide(L)'
;MTDTIADLKAFIRAQLSANCDPVPPKTASSQQVHLSVWTTRGRRRAIGVELDHKDRVNLWIVSMYAPPSPSVTVEVAKKVWKGSAWQDKDPDPARKGRDGANSNLKDYDEFRTKPITRLGVQTIDDARAIMEHMFT
;
A
#
# COMPACT_ATOMS: atom_id res chain seq x y z
N MET A 1 -0.73 6.60 -25.20
CA MET A 1 -0.32 5.21 -24.92
C MET A 1 -1.17 4.74 -23.75
N THR A 2 -1.78 3.56 -23.85
CA THR A 2 -2.54 3.00 -22.73
C THR A 2 -1.53 2.33 -21.81
N ASP A 3 -1.31 2.87 -20.62
CA ASP A 3 -0.39 2.26 -19.66
C ASP A 3 -0.90 0.87 -19.29
N THR A 4 -0.06 -0.15 -19.44
CA THR A 4 -0.43 -1.49 -19.00
C THR A 4 -0.22 -1.63 -17.49
N ILE A 5 -0.87 -2.61 -16.88
CA ILE A 5 -0.60 -2.98 -15.48
C ILE A 5 0.88 -3.36 -15.26
N ALA A 6 1.57 -3.87 -16.28
CA ALA A 6 2.99 -4.19 -16.22
C ALA A 6 3.83 -2.91 -16.14
N ASP A 7 3.49 -1.90 -16.94
CA ASP A 7 4.15 -0.59 -16.93
C ASP A 7 3.95 0.12 -15.58
N LEU A 8 2.73 0.06 -15.04
CA LEU A 8 2.43 0.57 -13.69
C LEU A 8 3.32 -0.10 -12.62
N LYS A 9 3.41 -1.43 -12.64
CA LYS A 9 4.26 -2.17 -11.69
C LYS A 9 5.74 -1.82 -11.85
N ALA A 10 6.21 -1.66 -13.08
CA ALA A 10 7.59 -1.26 -13.37
C ALA A 10 7.88 0.16 -12.88
N PHE A 11 6.98 1.11 -13.14
CA PHE A 11 7.06 2.49 -12.65
C PHE A 11 7.16 2.53 -11.13
N ILE A 12 6.26 1.84 -10.44
CA ILE A 12 6.22 1.80 -8.97
C ILE A 12 7.53 1.25 -8.40
N ARG A 13 8.06 0.15 -8.97
CA ARG A 13 9.35 -0.42 -8.56
C ARG A 13 10.49 0.57 -8.75
N ALA A 14 10.54 1.27 -9.89
CA ALA A 14 11.60 2.24 -10.16
C ALA A 14 11.58 3.39 -9.14
N GLN A 15 10.39 3.91 -8.81
CA GLN A 15 10.23 4.98 -7.83
C GLN A 15 10.61 4.55 -6.41
N LEU A 16 10.23 3.33 -6.00
CA LEU A 16 10.60 2.80 -4.68
C LEU A 16 12.12 2.61 -4.56
N SER A 17 12.76 1.99 -5.56
CA SER A 17 14.22 1.84 -5.57
C SER A 17 14.95 3.17 -5.56
N ALA A 18 14.43 4.17 -6.28
CA ALA A 18 15.05 5.49 -6.38
C ALA A 18 14.92 6.31 -5.08
N ASN A 19 13.82 6.18 -4.33
CA ASN A 19 13.47 7.11 -3.25
C ASN A 19 13.34 6.47 -1.86
N CYS A 20 13.36 5.15 -1.77
CA CYS A 20 13.08 4.41 -0.54
C CYS A 20 14.15 3.37 -0.23
N ASP A 21 14.16 2.92 1.02
CA ASP A 21 14.95 1.77 1.47
C ASP A 21 14.00 0.59 1.74
N PRO A 22 14.33 -0.64 1.30
CA PRO A 22 13.52 -1.80 1.60
C PRO A 22 13.55 -2.08 3.10
N VAL A 23 12.40 -2.45 3.66
CA VAL A 23 12.28 -2.87 5.06
C VAL A 23 12.25 -4.40 5.10
N PRO A 24 13.20 -5.04 5.79
CA PRO A 24 13.17 -6.48 5.94
C PRO A 24 12.04 -6.91 6.89
N PRO A 25 11.31 -8.00 6.61
CA PRO A 25 10.37 -8.59 7.56
C PRO A 25 11.13 -9.09 8.79
N LYS A 26 10.46 -9.09 9.95
CA LYS A 26 11.02 -9.64 11.19
C LYS A 26 11.30 -11.14 11.14
N THR A 27 10.65 -11.87 10.24
CA THR A 27 10.80 -13.31 10.10
C THR A 27 11.14 -13.67 8.66
N ALA A 28 12.22 -14.44 8.47
CA ALA A 28 12.65 -14.94 7.17
C ALA A 28 11.64 -15.88 6.49
N SER A 29 10.63 -16.36 7.24
CA SER A 29 9.55 -17.23 6.76
C SER A 29 8.44 -16.48 6.03
N SER A 30 8.35 -15.15 6.13
CA SER A 30 7.52 -14.36 5.23
C SER A 30 8.25 -14.26 3.90
N GLN A 31 7.95 -15.16 2.96
CA GLN A 31 8.61 -15.21 1.64
C GLN A 31 8.41 -13.94 0.77
N GLN A 32 7.87 -12.83 1.31
CA GLN A 32 7.59 -11.56 0.62
C GLN A 32 6.80 -11.72 -0.70
N VAL A 33 6.23 -12.89 -0.98
CA VAL A 33 5.74 -13.26 -2.33
C VAL A 33 4.65 -12.30 -2.81
N HIS A 34 3.85 -11.78 -1.87
CA HIS A 34 2.72 -10.91 -2.14
C HIS A 34 2.87 -9.50 -1.58
N LEU A 35 3.94 -9.21 -0.83
CA LEU A 35 4.13 -7.94 -0.13
C LEU A 35 5.61 -7.58 -0.01
N SER A 36 5.97 -6.39 -0.50
CA SER A 36 7.23 -5.73 -0.16
C SER A 36 6.95 -4.47 0.65
N VAL A 37 7.80 -4.15 1.61
CA VAL A 37 7.68 -2.94 2.43
C VAL A 37 8.91 -2.06 2.22
N TRP A 38 8.67 -0.77 2.11
CA TRP A 38 9.67 0.25 1.85
C TRP A 38 9.47 1.43 2.79
N THR A 39 10.55 2.14 3.10
CA THR A 39 10.51 3.39 3.86
C THR A 39 11.12 4.51 3.04
N THR A 40 10.41 5.62 2.89
CA THR A 40 10.90 6.81 2.17
C THR A 40 12.15 7.37 2.86
N ARG A 41 13.22 7.68 2.12
CA ARG A 41 14.48 8.19 2.72
C ARG A 41 14.30 9.53 3.43
N GLY A 42 13.51 10.44 2.87
CA GLY A 42 13.29 11.78 3.42
C GLY A 42 12.40 11.78 4.67
N ARG A 43 11.11 11.45 4.50
CA ARG A 43 10.09 11.56 5.56
C ARG A 43 9.99 10.35 6.48
N ARG A 44 10.76 9.29 6.21
CA ARG A 44 10.69 8.01 6.93
C ARG A 44 9.26 7.42 7.03
N ARG A 45 8.44 7.63 5.99
CA ARG A 45 7.09 7.06 5.86
C ARG A 45 7.15 5.69 5.22
N ALA A 46 6.38 4.74 5.75
CA ALA A 46 6.37 3.38 5.23
C ALA A 46 5.30 3.18 4.16
N ILE A 47 5.62 2.32 3.19
CA ILE A 47 4.77 1.94 2.06
C ILE A 47 4.85 0.41 1.93
N GLY A 48 3.72 -0.27 2.13
CA GLY A 48 3.54 -1.67 1.77
C GLY A 48 3.00 -1.78 0.35
N VAL A 49 3.50 -2.72 -0.45
CA VAL A 49 3.20 -2.80 -1.88
C VAL A 49 2.89 -4.24 -2.27
N GLU A 50 1.71 -4.44 -2.88
CA GLU A 50 1.29 -5.72 -3.48
C GLU A 50 1.23 -5.59 -5.00
N LEU A 51 2.04 -6.38 -5.71
CA LEU A 51 2.17 -6.33 -7.18
C LEU A 51 1.61 -7.57 -7.89
N ASP A 52 0.91 -8.45 -7.17
CA ASP A 52 0.40 -9.73 -7.66
C ASP A 52 -1.02 -9.64 -8.27
N HIS A 53 -1.77 -8.58 -7.97
CA HIS A 53 -3.08 -8.32 -8.60
C HIS A 53 -2.95 -8.08 -10.11
N LYS A 54 -3.91 -8.57 -10.90
CA LYS A 54 -3.86 -8.53 -12.37
C LYS A 54 -4.27 -7.18 -12.97
N ASP A 55 -5.02 -6.39 -12.23
CA ASP A 55 -5.74 -5.20 -12.69
C ASP A 55 -5.45 -3.94 -11.86
N ARG A 56 -4.63 -4.06 -10.81
CA ARG A 56 -4.25 -2.96 -9.92
C ARG A 56 -2.95 -3.25 -9.18
N VAL A 57 -2.43 -2.23 -8.52
CA VAL A 57 -1.42 -2.34 -7.46
C VAL A 57 -2.03 -1.83 -6.17
N ASN A 58 -1.87 -2.57 -5.06
CA ASN A 58 -2.28 -2.07 -3.75
C ASN A 58 -1.08 -1.41 -3.07
N LEU A 59 -1.27 -0.17 -2.65
CA LEU A 59 -0.37 0.54 -1.74
C LEU A 59 -1.02 0.60 -0.35
N TRP A 60 -0.28 0.17 0.65
CA TRP A 60 -0.66 0.20 2.06
C TRP A 60 0.14 1.30 2.75
N ILE A 61 -0.57 2.27 3.33
CA ILE A 61 0.02 3.45 3.95
C ILE A 61 -0.61 3.63 5.33
N VAL A 62 0.18 4.01 6.34
CA VAL A 62 -0.38 4.41 7.64
C VAL A 62 -1.31 5.60 7.41
N SER A 63 -2.56 5.53 7.88
CA SER A 63 -3.63 6.44 7.42
C SER A 63 -3.32 7.92 7.58
N MET A 64 -2.53 8.30 8.60
CA MET A 64 -2.11 9.69 8.81
C MET A 64 -1.17 10.24 7.72
N TYR A 65 -0.54 9.37 6.94
CA TYR A 65 0.37 9.72 5.84
C TYR A 65 -0.26 9.49 4.47
N ALA A 66 -1.47 8.93 4.40
CA ALA A 66 -2.15 8.74 3.13
C ALA A 66 -2.57 10.11 2.55
N PRO A 67 -2.53 10.29 1.22
CA PRO A 67 -3.08 11.48 0.59
C PRO A 67 -4.52 11.75 1.09
N PRO A 68 -4.86 12.97 1.51
CA PRO A 68 -6.18 13.27 2.08
C PRO A 68 -7.30 13.21 1.03
N SER A 69 -6.95 13.41 -0.24
CA SER A 69 -7.90 13.42 -1.36
C SER A 69 -7.24 12.77 -2.59
N PRO A 70 -7.09 11.43 -2.59
CA PRO A 70 -6.62 10.73 -3.78
C PRO A 70 -7.64 10.88 -4.91
N SER A 71 -7.19 10.71 -6.15
CA SER A 71 -8.06 10.75 -7.33
C SER A 71 -9.25 9.80 -7.19
N VAL A 72 -10.38 10.16 -7.81
CA VAL A 72 -11.62 9.35 -7.80
C VAL A 72 -11.45 7.98 -8.46
N THR A 73 -10.40 7.81 -9.28
CA THR A 73 -10.01 6.54 -9.91
C THR A 73 -9.28 5.59 -8.96
N VAL A 74 -8.79 6.08 -7.82
CA VAL A 74 -8.07 5.27 -6.84
C VAL A 74 -9.08 4.62 -5.89
N GLU A 75 -9.03 3.29 -5.78
CA GLU A 75 -9.85 2.55 -4.83
C GLU A 75 -9.32 2.76 -3.40
N VAL A 76 -10.03 3.54 -2.59
CA VAL A 76 -9.65 3.80 -1.19
C VAL A 76 -10.39 2.86 -0.24
N ALA A 77 -9.65 2.20 0.65
CA ALA A 77 -10.22 1.47 1.79
C ALA A 77 -9.48 1.83 3.08
N LYS A 78 -10.20 2.38 4.06
CA LYS A 78 -9.64 2.73 5.37
C LYS A 78 -9.81 1.57 6.33
N LYS A 79 -8.71 1.16 6.98
CA LYS A 79 -8.67 0.03 7.89
C LYS A 79 -8.23 0.44 9.28
N VAL A 80 -8.83 -0.18 10.29
CA VAL A 80 -8.47 -0.02 11.70
C VAL A 80 -8.12 -1.37 12.30
N TRP A 81 -7.16 -1.40 13.21
CA TRP A 81 -6.82 -2.62 13.94
C TRP A 81 -7.91 -2.96 14.95
N LYS A 82 -8.45 -4.18 14.89
CA LYS A 82 -9.43 -4.69 15.86
C LYS A 82 -8.96 -6.04 16.41
N GLY A 83 -8.39 -6.00 17.61
CA GLY A 83 -7.89 -7.17 18.34
C GLY A 83 -6.67 -7.82 17.69
N SER A 84 -6.88 -8.53 16.58
CA SER A 84 -5.89 -9.40 15.93
C SER A 84 -5.72 -9.15 14.43
N ALA A 85 -6.54 -8.29 13.82
CA ALA A 85 -6.47 -8.01 12.40
C ALA A 85 -6.95 -6.59 12.06
N TRP A 86 -6.55 -6.11 10.89
CA TRP A 86 -7.17 -4.94 10.28
C TRP A 86 -8.55 -5.29 9.73
N GLN A 87 -9.51 -4.41 10.01
CA GLN A 87 -10.86 -4.47 9.47
C GLN A 87 -11.21 -3.13 8.83
N ASP A 88 -12.18 -3.11 7.92
CA ASP A 88 -12.73 -1.85 7.41
C ASP A 88 -13.20 -0.97 8.56
N LYS A 89 -12.82 0.31 8.47
CA LYS A 89 -13.29 1.34 9.39
C LYS A 89 -14.81 1.48 9.26
N ASP A 90 -15.27 1.55 8.02
CA ASP A 90 -16.67 1.68 7.64
C ASP A 90 -17.00 0.47 6.74
N PRO A 91 -17.43 -0.67 7.33
CA PRO A 91 -17.65 -1.89 6.58
C PRO A 91 -18.83 -1.73 5.60
N ASP A 92 -18.62 -2.11 4.34
CA ASP A 92 -19.63 -2.09 3.30
C ASP A 92 -20.19 -3.52 3.10
N PRO A 93 -21.46 -3.79 3.47
CA PRO A 93 -22.07 -5.12 3.32
C PRO A 93 -22.09 -5.63 1.88
N ALA A 94 -22.00 -4.73 0.89
CA ALA A 94 -21.93 -5.10 -0.52
C ALA A 94 -20.52 -5.54 -0.95
N ARG A 95 -19.47 -5.24 -0.17
CA ARG A 95 -18.07 -5.59 -0.46
C ARG A 95 -17.56 -6.76 0.37
N LYS A 96 -18.33 -7.85 0.38
CA LYS A 96 -17.97 -9.09 1.10
C LYS A 96 -16.56 -9.58 0.71
N GLY A 97 -15.75 -9.91 1.72
CA GLY A 97 -14.44 -10.54 1.53
C GLY A 97 -13.28 -9.58 1.29
N ARG A 98 -13.49 -8.25 1.35
CA ARG A 98 -12.40 -7.25 1.29
C ARG A 98 -12.05 -6.65 2.64
N ASP A 99 -12.58 -7.18 3.74
CA ASP A 99 -12.51 -6.57 5.08
C ASP A 99 -11.08 -6.48 5.62
N GLY A 100 -10.19 -7.38 5.20
CA GLY A 100 -8.82 -7.48 5.70
C GLY A 100 -7.82 -6.54 5.02
N ALA A 101 -6.63 -6.48 5.62
CA ALA A 101 -5.41 -6.04 4.96
C ALA A 101 -4.46 -7.24 4.77
N ASN A 102 -3.35 -7.05 4.06
CA ASN A 102 -2.32 -8.06 4.00
C ASN A 102 -1.87 -8.44 5.41
N SER A 103 -2.04 -9.71 5.79
CA SER A 103 -1.74 -10.16 7.15
C SER A 103 -0.25 -10.05 7.49
N ASN A 104 0.64 -10.06 6.48
CA ASN A 104 2.09 -9.90 6.68
C ASN A 104 2.47 -8.48 7.13
N LEU A 105 1.62 -7.47 6.94
CA LEU A 105 1.90 -6.11 7.42
C LEU A 105 2.07 -6.05 8.94
N LYS A 106 1.50 -7.00 9.70
CA LYS A 106 1.61 -7.03 11.16
C LYS A 106 3.02 -7.32 11.66
N ASP A 107 3.86 -7.87 10.79
CA ASP A 107 5.24 -8.23 11.10
C ASP A 107 6.21 -7.04 10.92
N TYR A 108 5.70 -5.88 10.49
CA TYR A 108 6.44 -4.63 10.31
C TYR A 108 6.00 -3.61 11.36
N ASP A 109 6.93 -3.07 12.15
CA ASP A 109 6.62 -2.10 13.22
C ASP A 109 6.05 -0.79 12.67
N GLU A 110 6.33 -0.50 11.41
CA GLU A 110 5.82 0.63 10.67
C GLU A 110 4.30 0.56 10.50
N PHE A 111 3.72 -0.64 10.43
CA PHE A 111 2.30 -0.86 10.20
C PHE A 111 1.56 -1.43 11.40
N ARG A 112 2.19 -2.38 12.12
CA ARG A 112 1.58 -3.17 13.20
C ARG A 112 0.68 -2.32 14.11
N THR A 113 -0.56 -2.77 14.25
CA THR A 113 -1.68 -2.16 15.02
C THR A 113 -2.10 -0.74 14.64
N LYS A 114 -1.44 -0.08 13.70
CA LYS A 114 -1.81 1.29 13.29
C LYS A 114 -2.99 1.28 12.33
N PRO A 115 -3.82 2.34 12.29
CA PRO A 115 -4.75 2.56 11.19
C PRO A 115 -3.99 2.68 9.86
N ILE A 116 -4.50 2.00 8.83
CA ILE A 116 -3.89 1.98 7.50
C ILE A 116 -4.93 2.26 6.42
N THR A 117 -4.48 2.80 5.31
CA THR A 117 -5.29 3.06 4.12
C THR A 117 -4.73 2.22 2.98
N ARG A 118 -5.61 1.45 2.33
CA ARG A 118 -5.32 0.83 1.03
C ARG A 118 -5.64 1.82 -0.07
N LEU A 119 -4.72 1.97 -1.01
CA LEU A 119 -4.93 2.66 -2.28
C LEU A 119 -4.75 1.63 -3.40
N GLY A 120 -5.85 1.23 -4.03
CA GLY A 120 -5.85 0.40 -5.23
C GLY A 120 -5.65 1.29 -6.45
N VAL A 121 -4.47 1.18 -7.06
CA VAL A 121 -4.01 2.06 -8.14
C VAL A 121 -4.04 1.32 -9.48
N GLN A 122 -4.54 1.98 -10.52
CA GLN A 122 -4.68 1.40 -11.86
C GLN A 122 -3.95 2.16 -12.96
N THR A 123 -3.46 3.38 -12.68
CA THR A 123 -2.80 4.25 -13.66
C THR A 123 -1.45 4.74 -13.15
N ILE A 124 -0.53 5.09 -14.05
CA ILE A 124 0.77 5.67 -13.69
C ILE A 124 0.60 7.05 -13.06
N ASP A 125 -0.34 7.85 -13.56
CA ASP A 125 -0.59 9.20 -13.04
C ASP A 125 -1.06 9.18 -11.58
N ASP A 126 -1.97 8.27 -11.23
CA ASP A 126 -2.40 8.07 -9.85
C ASP A 126 -1.24 7.61 -8.95
N ALA A 127 -0.41 6.66 -9.44
CA ALA A 127 0.76 6.20 -8.71
C ALA A 127 1.76 7.32 -8.46
N ARG A 128 2.03 8.14 -9.49
CA ARG A 128 2.92 9.30 -9.41
C ARG A 128 2.44 10.29 -8.36
N ALA A 129 1.18 10.68 -8.40
CA ALA A 129 0.61 11.63 -7.43
C ALA A 129 0.69 11.11 -5.99
N ILE A 130 0.41 9.82 -5.77
CA ILE A 130 0.54 9.19 -4.44
C ILE A 130 2.01 9.19 -4.00
N MET A 131 2.94 8.83 -4.88
CA MET A 131 4.37 8.75 -4.56
C MET A 131 4.98 10.11 -4.27
N GLU A 132 4.66 11.13 -5.07
CA GLU A 132 5.07 12.52 -4.83
C GLU A 132 4.59 13.02 -3.47
N HIS A 133 3.34 12.73 -3.09
CA HIS A 133 2.83 13.02 -1.75
C HIS A 133 3.63 12.29 -0.66
N MET A 134 3.99 11.03 -0.88
CA MET A 134 4.73 10.25 0.11
C MET A 134 6.17 10.73 0.29
N PHE A 135 6.81 11.21 -0.77
CA PHE A 135 8.21 11.66 -0.75
C PHE A 135 8.38 13.08 -0.22
N THR A 136 7.35 13.92 -0.34
CA THR A 136 7.35 15.33 0.10
C THR A 136 6.90 15.52 1.55
#